data_AF-A0A8J8EY02-F1
#
_entry.id   AF-A0A8J8EY02-F1
#
_cell.length_a   1.000
_cell.length_b   1.000
_cell.length_c   1.000
_cell.angle_alpha   90.00
_cell.angle_beta   90.00
_cell.angle_gamma   90.00
#
_symmetry.space_group_name_H-M   'P 1'
#
loop_
_entity.id
_entity.type
_entity.pdbx_description
1 polymer ?
#
loop_
_entity_poly.entity_id
_entity_poly.type
_entity_poly.pdbx_seq_one_letter_code
_entity_poly.pdbx_strand_id
1 'polypeptide(L)'
;MYNEYSIHNSVQDAVVNILRFYGFTARTEAPARIPEGGMGRTDVVGQKSNTSVGVEVVDTGDVARDANKLAMNNYDYCYIITLSPSKTVDEVVVNGKRIKVLPPELFEHELRRDLGIPPDHPYYFSQEIEKPPEVFVEGTNEVDKVIDELQDYGLENFSNEVLDAIRRIYISGNLTVEVRVHYNPMTGPTAPNEYESANIKPQIVSILQRLNLITITREGTGYHRKGIAVPTERGRKVGHELILKAIEEHKPELNELIRRYGDKLWTILYGSLWYNPPIYVVEYVIAEEDSIFKPKAARNLPRDDPIIEAAKRTRLLGRYNVYDLEYMPLQDEVAQPPVILLFSRFLVDTALREDTLRFFRELEQYGLAIVDTEYDSKGTPLYRVYKAPLEIFQYFITRTKAPGPLGYYAQRFVAFYVLLNVQEIVHPETARKVYDEMVRLLEIPDKLMAEILADMNHRGITSRLITDPTKAPFIILDEKRFKDYIKYELTTIAEHFK
;
A
#
# COMPACT_ATOMS: atom_id res chain seq x y z
N MET A 1 23.22 -12.60 25.13
CA MET A 1 22.05 -12.83 26.00
C MET A 1 21.37 -11.52 26.34
N TYR A 2 21.01 -10.73 25.31
CA TYR A 2 20.14 -9.58 25.47
C TYR A 2 18.69 -10.11 25.39
N ASN A 3 18.05 -10.23 26.55
CA ASN A 3 16.62 -10.09 26.81
C ASN A 3 15.58 -10.87 25.97
N GLU A 4 15.79 -12.16 25.70
CA GLU A 4 14.78 -13.09 25.13
C GLU A 4 13.48 -13.10 25.96
N TYR A 5 13.59 -13.08 27.30
CA TYR A 5 12.46 -12.97 28.22
C TYR A 5 11.65 -11.67 28.07
N SER A 6 12.23 -10.61 27.48
CA SER A 6 11.53 -9.35 27.27
C SER A 6 10.72 -9.32 25.97
N ILE A 7 11.17 -10.03 24.94
CA ILE A 7 10.46 -10.07 23.65
C ILE A 7 9.20 -10.93 23.77
N HIS A 8 9.30 -12.09 24.42
CA HIS A 8 8.15 -12.98 24.66
C HIS A 8 7.03 -12.27 25.42
N ASN A 9 7.34 -11.63 26.55
CA ASN A 9 6.38 -10.86 27.33
C ASN A 9 5.82 -9.65 26.55
N SER A 10 6.67 -8.94 25.79
CA SER A 10 6.22 -7.83 24.95
C SER A 10 5.20 -8.27 23.90
N VAL A 11 5.38 -9.45 23.29
CA VAL A 11 4.43 -10.02 22.32
C VAL A 11 3.15 -10.46 23.03
N GLN A 12 3.24 -11.09 24.21
CA GLN A 12 2.04 -11.44 24.99
C GLN A 12 1.21 -10.19 25.34
N ASP A 13 1.86 -9.12 25.82
CA ASP A 13 1.20 -7.86 26.15
C ASP A 13 0.54 -7.22 24.93
N ALA A 14 1.24 -7.21 23.79
CA ALA A 14 0.68 -6.74 22.52
C ALA A 14 -0.57 -7.54 22.12
N VAL A 15 -0.52 -8.88 22.16
CA VAL A 15 -1.64 -9.77 21.86
C VAL A 15 -2.83 -9.52 22.79
N VAL A 16 -2.58 -9.35 24.10
CA VAL A 16 -3.62 -9.00 25.08
C VAL A 16 -4.29 -7.67 24.72
N ASN A 17 -3.51 -6.66 24.37
CA ASN A 17 -4.03 -5.35 24.02
C ASN A 17 -4.84 -5.37 22.72
N ILE A 18 -4.37 -6.08 21.69
CA ILE A 18 -5.11 -6.31 20.44
C ILE A 18 -6.45 -7.01 20.75
N LEU A 19 -6.45 -8.09 21.53
CA LEU A 19 -7.68 -8.79 21.89
C LEU A 19 -8.66 -7.88 22.65
N ARG A 20 -8.16 -7.08 23.62
CA ARG A 20 -8.97 -6.12 24.38
C ARG A 20 -9.55 -5.03 23.49
N PHE A 21 -8.78 -4.53 22.53
CA PHE A 21 -9.22 -3.56 21.54
C PHE A 21 -10.43 -4.07 20.74
N TYR A 22 -10.43 -5.35 20.35
CA TYR A 22 -11.57 -6.00 19.71
C TYR A 22 -12.68 -6.46 20.68
N GLY A 23 -12.62 -6.05 21.94
CA GLY A 23 -13.65 -6.26 22.96
C GLY A 23 -13.62 -7.62 23.65
N PHE A 24 -12.50 -8.35 23.59
CA PHE A 24 -12.31 -9.56 24.40
C PHE A 24 -11.87 -9.20 25.82
N THR A 25 -12.32 -9.99 26.79
CA THR A 25 -11.64 -10.06 28.09
C THR A 25 -10.41 -10.94 27.93
N ALA A 26 -9.23 -10.33 27.82
CA ALA A 26 -7.96 -11.06 27.63
C ALA A 26 -7.01 -10.95 28.83
N ARG A 27 -6.29 -12.04 29.09
CA ARG A 27 -5.28 -12.17 30.15
C ARG A 27 -4.16 -13.11 29.72
N THR A 28 -2.99 -12.92 30.31
CA THR A 28 -1.86 -13.84 30.18
C THR A 28 -1.98 -15.03 31.13
N GLU A 29 -1.29 -16.12 30.80
CA GLU A 29 -1.03 -17.26 31.67
C GLU A 29 -2.30 -17.92 32.26
N ALA A 30 -3.27 -18.20 31.38
CA ALA A 30 -4.53 -18.83 31.79
C ALA A 30 -4.35 -20.35 32.02
N PRO A 31 -4.96 -20.93 33.08
CA PRO A 31 -4.86 -22.36 33.33
C PRO A 31 -5.38 -23.19 32.15
N ALA A 32 -4.62 -24.19 31.71
CA ALA A 32 -4.92 -25.03 30.54
C ALA A 32 -4.54 -26.49 30.78
N ARG A 33 -5.23 -27.44 30.17
CA ARG A 33 -4.81 -28.86 30.16
C ARG A 33 -3.60 -29.03 29.24
N ILE A 34 -2.64 -29.88 29.63
CA ILE A 34 -1.43 -30.15 28.84
C ILE A 34 -1.40 -31.60 28.31
N PRO A 35 -0.70 -31.88 27.19
CA PRO A 35 -0.67 -33.20 26.57
C PRO A 35 -0.12 -34.32 27.46
N GLU A 36 0.81 -34.01 28.37
CA GLU A 36 1.44 -34.98 29.27
C GLU A 36 0.54 -35.39 30.45
N GLY A 37 -0.64 -34.77 30.58
CA GLY A 37 -1.54 -34.90 31.72
C GLY A 37 -1.30 -33.82 32.78
N GLY A 38 -2.38 -33.40 33.46
CA GLY A 38 -2.34 -32.34 34.48
C GLY A 38 -2.76 -30.96 33.96
N MET A 39 -2.43 -29.93 34.75
CA MET A 39 -2.74 -28.52 34.46
C MET A 39 -1.43 -27.76 34.21
N GLY A 40 -1.35 -27.09 33.06
CA GLY A 40 -0.35 -26.09 32.73
C GLY A 40 -1.03 -24.75 32.43
N ARG A 41 -0.49 -24.02 31.45
CA ARG A 41 -0.94 -22.68 31.10
C ARG A 41 -0.92 -22.45 29.59
N THR A 42 -1.85 -21.62 29.14
CA THR A 42 -1.84 -21.01 27.81
C THR A 42 -1.41 -19.56 27.95
N ASP A 43 -0.44 -19.18 27.13
CA ASP A 43 0.25 -17.88 27.22
C ASP A 43 -0.72 -16.70 27.19
N VAL A 44 -1.68 -16.68 26.25
CA VAL A 44 -2.75 -15.67 26.22
C VAL A 44 -4.10 -16.31 25.90
N VAL A 45 -5.12 -15.93 26.65
CA VAL A 45 -6.51 -16.31 26.37
C VAL A 45 -7.40 -15.08 26.32
N GLY A 46 -8.26 -15.02 25.29
CA GLY A 46 -9.33 -14.03 25.16
C GLY A 46 -10.70 -14.68 25.16
N GLN A 47 -11.67 -14.08 25.86
CA GLN A 47 -13.08 -14.48 25.82
C GLN A 47 -13.98 -13.29 25.46
N LYS A 48 -14.88 -13.49 24.50
CA LYS A 48 -15.94 -12.53 24.13
C LYS A 48 -17.24 -13.30 23.86
N SER A 49 -18.23 -13.14 24.73
CA SER A 49 -19.49 -13.89 24.66
C SER A 49 -19.20 -15.41 24.57
N ASN A 50 -19.66 -16.09 23.51
CA ASN A 50 -19.42 -17.52 23.28
C ASN A 50 -18.15 -17.81 22.45
N THR A 51 -17.38 -16.79 22.10
CA THR A 51 -16.17 -16.93 21.28
C THR A 51 -14.93 -16.82 22.15
N SER A 52 -14.00 -17.75 21.94
CA SER A 52 -12.77 -17.92 22.71
C SER A 52 -11.55 -18.01 21.80
N VAL A 53 -10.46 -17.37 22.21
CA VAL A 53 -9.18 -17.33 21.49
C VAL A 53 -8.09 -17.84 22.42
N GLY A 54 -7.30 -18.81 21.97
CA GLY A 54 -6.09 -19.26 22.66
C GLY A 54 -4.86 -18.99 21.81
N VAL A 55 -3.83 -18.41 22.43
CA VAL A 55 -2.56 -18.06 21.77
C VAL A 55 -1.39 -18.60 22.58
N GLU A 56 -0.43 -19.21 21.89
CA GLU A 56 0.88 -19.62 22.44
C GLU A 56 1.99 -18.82 21.75
N VAL A 57 2.96 -18.30 22.50
CA VAL A 57 4.10 -17.56 21.93
C VAL A 57 5.35 -18.44 22.07
N VAL A 58 5.91 -18.85 20.94
CA VAL A 58 6.97 -19.85 20.86
C VAL A 58 8.24 -19.24 20.31
N ASP A 59 9.30 -19.27 21.12
CA ASP A 59 10.65 -18.91 20.67
C ASP A 59 11.44 -20.17 20.27
N THR A 60 11.85 -20.97 21.27
CA THR A 60 12.61 -22.21 21.09
C THR A 60 11.79 -23.49 21.33
N GLY A 61 10.52 -23.34 21.74
CA GLY A 61 9.60 -24.43 22.12
C GLY A 61 9.10 -25.33 20.97
N ASP A 62 8.39 -26.40 21.33
CA ASP A 62 7.85 -27.39 20.40
C ASP A 62 6.43 -27.00 19.93
N VAL A 63 6.35 -26.50 18.68
CA VAL A 63 5.10 -26.10 18.03
C VAL A 63 4.05 -27.21 18.05
N ALA A 64 4.45 -28.48 17.92
CA ALA A 64 3.51 -29.61 17.92
C ALA A 64 2.90 -29.84 19.32
N ARG A 65 3.69 -29.64 20.37
CA ARG A 65 3.22 -29.74 21.75
C ARG A 65 2.21 -28.64 22.07
N ASP A 66 2.53 -27.40 21.71
CA ASP A 66 1.64 -26.25 21.94
C ASP A 66 0.38 -26.32 21.08
N ALA A 67 0.48 -26.86 19.86
CA ALA A 67 -0.69 -27.16 19.04
C ALA A 67 -1.62 -28.19 19.72
N ASN A 68 -1.09 -29.28 20.27
CA ASN A 68 -1.88 -30.25 21.02
C ASN A 68 -2.57 -29.61 22.24
N LYS A 69 -1.85 -28.75 22.97
CA LYS A 69 -2.39 -28.00 24.11
C LYS A 69 -3.58 -27.13 23.69
N LEU A 70 -3.46 -26.34 22.63
CA LEU A 70 -4.56 -25.50 22.12
C LEU A 70 -5.75 -26.33 21.60
N ALA A 71 -5.48 -27.46 20.95
CA ALA A 71 -6.54 -28.38 20.51
C ALA A 71 -7.35 -28.94 21.68
N MET A 72 -6.67 -29.41 22.74
CA MET A 72 -7.30 -30.03 23.92
C MET A 72 -8.18 -29.08 24.72
N ASN A 73 -7.89 -27.77 24.70
CA ASN A 73 -8.62 -26.76 25.48
C ASN A 73 -9.81 -26.15 24.70
N ASN A 74 -10.12 -26.63 23.49
CA ASN A 74 -11.35 -26.32 22.74
C ASN A 74 -11.64 -24.82 22.52
N TYR A 75 -10.62 -23.97 22.37
CA TYR A 75 -10.82 -22.59 21.93
C TYR A 75 -11.43 -22.53 20.51
N ASP A 76 -12.23 -21.53 20.19
CA ASP A 76 -12.82 -21.37 18.85
C ASP A 76 -11.74 -21.02 17.82
N TYR A 77 -10.83 -20.12 18.19
CA TYR A 77 -9.67 -19.74 17.38
C TYR A 77 -8.36 -20.05 18.12
N CYS A 78 -7.38 -20.61 17.41
CA CYS A 78 -6.12 -21.09 17.97
C CYS A 78 -4.94 -20.60 17.15
N TYR A 79 -4.01 -19.90 17.79
CA TYR A 79 -2.83 -19.32 17.16
C TYR A 79 -1.56 -19.70 17.92
N ILE A 80 -0.48 -19.93 17.17
CA ILE A 80 0.88 -20.03 17.70
C ILE A 80 1.71 -18.93 17.05
N ILE A 81 2.26 -18.04 17.87
CA ILE A 81 3.10 -16.94 17.42
C ILE A 81 4.57 -17.35 17.53
N THR A 82 5.28 -17.49 16.42
CA THR A 82 6.69 -17.90 16.41
C THR A 82 7.62 -16.69 16.38
N LEU A 83 8.53 -16.58 17.35
CA LEU A 83 9.54 -15.51 17.39
C LEU A 83 10.78 -15.83 16.55
N SER A 84 10.98 -17.10 16.19
CA SER A 84 12.12 -17.58 15.40
C SER A 84 11.69 -18.06 14.00
N PRO A 85 12.23 -17.50 12.90
CA PRO A 85 11.83 -17.83 11.52
C PRO A 85 12.06 -19.28 11.11
N SER A 86 12.99 -19.99 11.77
CA SER A 86 13.37 -21.36 11.38
C SER A 86 12.33 -22.44 11.72
N LYS A 87 11.19 -22.08 12.33
CA LYS A 87 10.10 -23.01 12.71
C LYS A 87 8.75 -22.69 12.05
N THR A 88 8.73 -21.87 11.00
CA THR A 88 7.50 -21.48 10.31
C THR A 88 6.95 -22.66 9.49
N VAL A 89 5.93 -23.32 10.04
CA VAL A 89 4.90 -24.02 9.26
C VAL A 89 3.69 -23.08 9.17
N ASP A 90 2.86 -23.14 8.13
CA ASP A 90 1.69 -22.25 8.04
C ASP A 90 0.56 -22.66 9.00
N GLU A 91 0.35 -23.98 9.14
CA GLU A 91 -0.68 -24.55 10.01
C GLU A 91 -0.29 -25.92 10.56
N VAL A 92 -0.84 -26.27 11.72
CA VAL A 92 -0.77 -27.62 12.30
C VAL A 92 -2.18 -28.15 12.49
N VAL A 93 -2.45 -29.35 11.97
CA VAL A 93 -3.74 -30.02 12.15
C VAL A 93 -3.64 -31.03 13.28
N VAL A 94 -4.37 -30.81 14.36
CA VAL A 94 -4.44 -31.71 15.51
C VAL A 94 -5.89 -32.11 15.76
N ASN A 95 -6.20 -33.41 15.73
CA ASN A 95 -7.55 -33.94 15.97
C ASN A 95 -8.63 -33.28 15.09
N GLY A 96 -8.28 -32.95 13.83
CA GLY A 96 -9.17 -32.28 12.88
C GLY A 96 -9.33 -30.77 13.12
N LYS A 97 -8.72 -30.20 14.17
CA LYS A 97 -8.66 -28.77 14.43
C LYS A 97 -7.42 -28.17 13.76
N ARG A 98 -7.60 -27.08 13.02
CA ARG A 98 -6.50 -26.32 12.42
C ARG A 98 -6.01 -25.27 13.41
N ILE A 99 -4.70 -25.22 13.61
CA ILE A 99 -4.03 -24.26 14.48
C ILE A 99 -3.06 -23.49 13.61
N LYS A 100 -3.25 -22.17 13.56
CA LYS A 100 -2.47 -21.29 12.69
C LYS A 100 -1.15 -20.95 13.36
N VAL A 101 -0.07 -20.97 12.60
CA VAL A 101 1.27 -20.63 13.08
C VAL A 101 1.75 -19.42 12.29
N LEU A 102 2.10 -18.34 12.98
CA LEU A 102 2.33 -17.04 12.35
C LEU A 102 3.39 -16.22 13.10
N PRO A 103 4.08 -15.28 12.45
CA PRO A 103 4.93 -14.31 13.13
C PRO A 103 4.09 -13.22 13.81
N PRO A 104 4.62 -12.52 14.84
CA PRO A 104 3.86 -11.54 15.63
C PRO A 104 3.09 -10.50 14.82
N GLU A 105 3.72 -9.96 13.77
CA GLU A 105 3.18 -8.91 12.91
C GLU A 105 1.92 -9.32 12.11
N LEU A 106 1.66 -10.62 11.96
CA LEU A 106 0.48 -11.13 11.25
C LEU A 106 -0.68 -11.49 12.18
N PHE A 107 -0.51 -11.42 13.50
CA PHE A 107 -1.51 -11.88 14.46
C PHE A 107 -2.83 -11.11 14.34
N GLU A 108 -2.77 -9.78 14.36
CA GLU A 108 -3.98 -8.94 14.30
C GLU A 108 -4.72 -9.14 12.97
N HIS A 109 -3.98 -9.20 11.87
CA HIS A 109 -4.51 -9.42 10.53
C HIS A 109 -5.29 -10.74 10.44
N GLU A 110 -4.72 -11.83 10.95
CA GLU A 110 -5.35 -13.14 10.98
C GLU A 110 -6.58 -13.19 11.89
N LEU A 111 -6.50 -12.55 13.06
CA LEU A 111 -7.61 -12.45 13.99
C LEU A 111 -8.80 -11.70 13.35
N ARG A 112 -8.54 -10.58 12.67
CA ARG A 112 -9.58 -9.79 12.00
C ARG A 112 -10.32 -10.59 10.94
N ARG A 113 -9.57 -11.32 10.09
CA ARG A 113 -10.13 -12.22 9.07
C ARG A 113 -11.05 -13.26 9.68
N ASP A 114 -10.57 -13.97 10.71
CA ASP A 114 -11.29 -15.07 11.36
C ASP A 114 -12.58 -14.62 12.07
N LEU A 115 -12.54 -13.43 12.66
CA LEU A 115 -13.69 -12.81 13.31
C LEU A 115 -14.64 -12.12 12.32
N GLY A 116 -14.26 -11.99 11.05
CA GLY A 116 -15.02 -11.24 10.05
C GLY A 116 -15.14 -9.75 10.40
N ILE A 117 -14.08 -9.16 10.96
CA ILE A 117 -14.06 -7.74 11.30
C ILE A 117 -14.23 -6.91 10.01
N PRO A 118 -15.13 -5.92 10.00
CA PRO A 118 -15.29 -5.02 8.86
C PRO A 118 -13.98 -4.31 8.51
N PRO A 119 -13.61 -4.15 7.22
CA PRO A 119 -12.34 -3.54 6.85
C PRO A 119 -12.19 -2.08 7.26
N ASP A 120 -13.29 -1.36 7.40
CA ASP A 120 -13.32 0.02 7.87
C ASP A 120 -13.10 0.14 9.39
N HIS A 121 -13.05 -0.98 10.12
CA HIS A 121 -12.61 -0.98 11.51
C HIS A 121 -11.09 -0.81 11.57
N PRO A 122 -10.56 0.16 12.36
CA PRO A 122 -9.12 0.40 12.47
C PRO A 122 -8.35 -0.79 13.05
N TYR A 123 -7.04 -0.83 12.81
CA TYR A 123 -6.11 -1.70 13.53
C TYR A 123 -5.80 -1.11 14.90
N TYR A 124 -5.34 -1.95 15.82
CA TYR A 124 -4.92 -1.54 17.15
C TYR A 124 -3.78 -0.51 17.09
N PHE A 125 -2.77 -0.77 16.26
CA PHE A 125 -1.62 0.14 16.11
C PHE A 125 -1.93 1.39 15.27
N SER A 126 -3.08 1.46 14.59
CA SER A 126 -3.47 2.64 13.81
C SER A 126 -4.13 3.75 14.66
N GLN A 127 -4.18 3.62 15.99
CA GLN A 127 -4.87 4.57 16.87
C GLN A 127 -4.05 5.84 17.18
N GLU A 128 -2.76 5.87 16.85
CA GLU A 128 -1.84 6.96 17.19
C GLU A 128 -1.63 7.99 16.08
N ILE A 129 -2.69 8.38 15.34
CA ILE A 129 -2.69 9.76 14.82
C ILE A 129 -3.12 10.64 15.99
N GLU A 130 -2.23 10.77 16.98
CA GLU A 130 -2.34 11.86 17.95
C GLU A 130 -2.50 13.16 17.16
N LYS A 131 -3.31 14.06 17.74
CA LYS A 131 -3.74 15.35 17.19
C LYS A 131 -2.76 15.95 16.19
N PRO A 132 -3.27 16.58 15.12
CA PRO A 132 -2.45 17.12 14.05
C PRO A 132 -1.25 17.85 14.65
N PRO A 133 0.00 17.65 14.17
CA PRO A 133 0.91 18.77 14.26
C PRO A 133 0.11 19.93 13.67
N GLU A 134 -0.06 21.01 14.42
CA GLU A 134 -0.78 22.21 14.00
C GLU A 134 -0.08 22.88 12.81
N VAL A 135 0.38 22.13 11.79
CA VAL A 135 1.48 22.51 10.90
C VAL A 135 2.39 23.46 11.68
N PHE A 136 2.93 22.99 12.81
CA PHE A 136 3.73 23.87 13.64
C PHE A 136 4.88 24.27 12.74
N VAL A 137 4.82 25.49 12.22
CA VAL A 137 5.94 26.15 11.59
C VAL A 137 6.87 26.46 12.75
N GLU A 138 7.50 25.45 13.34
CA GLU A 138 8.83 25.65 13.88
C GLU A 138 9.66 26.02 12.66
N GLY A 139 9.61 27.32 12.34
CA GLY A 139 10.34 27.90 11.24
C GLY A 139 11.80 27.66 11.54
N THR A 140 12.34 26.58 11.01
CA THR A 140 13.75 26.55 10.70
C THR A 140 13.94 27.73 9.76
N ASN A 141 14.83 28.67 10.05
CA ASN A 141 15.01 29.83 9.19
C ASN A 141 15.80 29.46 7.92
N GLU A 142 15.58 28.27 7.35
CA GLU A 142 16.43 27.67 6.32
C GLU A 142 16.13 28.25 4.93
N VAL A 143 14.87 28.52 4.63
CA VAL A 143 14.50 29.24 3.39
C VAL A 143 15.15 30.62 3.36
N ASP A 144 15.05 31.40 4.44
CA ASP A 144 15.63 32.75 4.49
C ASP A 144 17.16 32.70 4.42
N LYS A 145 17.80 31.73 5.09
CA LYS A 145 19.26 31.49 4.94
C LYS A 145 19.67 31.18 3.50
N VAL A 146 18.87 30.42 2.75
CA VAL A 146 19.15 30.15 1.33
C VAL A 146 19.02 31.43 0.51
N ILE A 147 18.03 32.28 0.80
CA ILE A 147 17.88 33.58 0.14
C ILE A 147 19.08 34.48 0.44
N ASP A 148 19.52 34.55 1.70
CA ASP A 148 20.68 35.33 2.12
C ASP A 148 21.97 34.82 1.44
N GLU A 149 22.19 33.50 1.40
CA GLU A 149 23.33 32.91 0.68
C GLU A 149 23.32 33.24 -0.82
N LEU A 150 22.14 33.21 -1.45
CA LEU A 150 22.02 33.61 -2.85
C LEU A 150 22.37 35.08 -3.05
N GLN A 151 21.96 35.97 -2.14
CA GLN A 151 22.35 37.38 -2.18
C GLN A 151 23.86 37.57 -1.99
N ASP A 152 24.46 36.87 -1.02
CA ASP A 152 25.90 36.92 -0.75
C ASP A 152 26.74 36.45 -1.96
N TYR A 153 26.22 35.50 -2.74
CA TYR A 153 26.85 35.02 -3.97
C TYR A 153 26.53 35.87 -5.22
N GLY A 154 25.73 36.93 -5.12
CA GLY A 154 25.29 37.73 -6.27
C GLY A 154 24.35 36.97 -7.22
N LEU A 155 23.58 36.04 -6.67
CA LEU A 155 22.63 35.16 -7.35
C LEU A 155 21.17 35.44 -6.94
N GLU A 156 20.88 36.61 -6.37
CA GLU A 156 19.57 37.01 -5.87
C GLU A 156 18.46 36.91 -6.93
N ASN A 157 18.81 37.15 -8.20
CA ASN A 157 17.90 37.04 -9.33
C ASN A 157 17.42 35.60 -9.60
N PHE A 158 18.08 34.59 -9.04
CA PHE A 158 17.71 33.18 -9.17
C PHE A 158 16.86 32.66 -8.01
N SER A 159 16.62 33.46 -6.96
CA SER A 159 15.97 32.99 -5.72
C SER A 159 14.67 32.22 -5.97
N ASN A 160 13.76 32.79 -6.77
CA ASN A 160 12.48 32.14 -7.07
C ASN A 160 12.66 30.82 -7.85
N GLU A 161 13.58 30.79 -8.84
CA GLU A 161 13.84 29.57 -9.62
C GLU A 161 14.50 28.48 -8.77
N VAL A 162 15.38 28.86 -7.85
CA VAL A 162 16.06 27.92 -6.92
C VAL A 162 15.06 27.35 -5.92
N LEU A 163 14.23 28.20 -5.31
CA LEU A 163 13.20 27.78 -4.34
C LEU A 163 12.13 26.90 -5.01
N ASP A 164 11.67 27.24 -6.21
CA ASP A 164 10.75 26.39 -6.97
C ASP A 164 11.39 25.04 -7.33
N ALA A 165 12.65 25.05 -7.76
CA ALA A 165 13.36 23.83 -8.12
C ALA A 165 13.56 22.89 -6.92
N ILE A 166 13.98 23.38 -5.75
CA ILE A 166 14.11 22.53 -4.56
C ILE A 166 12.75 22.02 -4.07
N ARG A 167 11.68 22.84 -4.16
CA ARG A 167 10.29 22.41 -3.89
C ARG A 167 9.89 21.24 -4.79
N ARG A 168 10.11 21.36 -6.11
CA ARG A 168 9.79 20.29 -7.07
C ARG A 168 10.61 19.01 -6.82
N ILE A 169 11.89 19.15 -6.49
CA ILE A 169 12.75 18.00 -6.14
C ILE A 169 12.29 17.34 -4.83
N TYR A 170 11.87 18.14 -3.85
CA TYR A 170 11.33 17.65 -2.59
C TYR A 170 10.03 16.86 -2.79
N ILE A 171 9.07 17.41 -3.55
CA ILE A 171 7.80 16.73 -3.87
C ILE A 171 8.05 15.43 -4.62
N SER A 172 8.98 15.42 -5.59
CA SER A 172 9.30 14.21 -6.36
C SER A 172 10.05 13.17 -5.53
N GLY A 173 10.95 13.60 -4.63
CA GLY A 173 11.93 12.77 -3.93
C GLY A 173 13.11 12.32 -4.80
N ASN A 174 12.87 12.07 -6.09
CA ASN A 174 13.84 11.55 -7.06
C ASN A 174 13.63 12.15 -8.47
N LEU A 175 13.69 13.47 -8.58
CA LEU A 175 13.36 14.16 -9.83
C LEU A 175 14.44 13.95 -10.90
N THR A 176 14.03 13.52 -12.09
CA THR A 176 14.96 13.40 -13.24
C THR A 176 15.36 14.80 -13.72
N VAL A 177 16.65 15.13 -13.69
CA VAL A 177 17.19 16.42 -14.13
C VAL A 177 17.94 16.33 -15.46
N GLU A 178 18.45 15.16 -15.81
CA GLU A 178 19.18 14.94 -17.06
C GLU A 178 18.81 13.61 -17.70
N VAL A 179 18.58 13.61 -19.01
CA VAL A 179 18.32 12.40 -19.81
C VAL A 179 19.35 12.33 -20.94
N ARG A 180 19.84 11.13 -21.23
CA ARG A 180 20.81 10.93 -22.32
C ARG A 180 20.06 10.82 -23.65
N VAL A 181 20.25 11.81 -24.53
CA VAL A 181 19.51 11.91 -25.80
C VAL A 181 20.44 11.72 -27.01
N HIS A 182 21.72 12.06 -26.89
CA HIS A 182 22.67 12.07 -28.01
C HIS A 182 23.70 10.94 -27.93
N TYR A 183 23.24 9.72 -27.69
CA TYR A 183 24.11 8.56 -27.59
C TYR A 183 23.54 7.35 -28.32
N ASN A 184 24.33 6.80 -29.24
CA ASN A 184 24.02 5.56 -29.95
C ASN A 184 24.94 4.43 -29.42
N PRO A 185 24.39 3.32 -28.89
CA PRO A 185 25.16 2.17 -28.42
C PRO A 185 26.19 1.60 -29.42
N MET A 186 25.92 1.73 -30.72
CA MET A 186 26.77 1.17 -31.78
C MET A 186 27.84 2.14 -32.26
N THR A 187 27.61 3.45 -32.16
CA THR A 187 28.50 4.48 -32.75
C THR A 187 29.04 5.47 -31.74
N GLY A 188 28.66 5.36 -30.46
CA GLY A 188 29.04 6.29 -29.41
C GLY A 188 28.23 7.59 -29.43
N PRO A 189 28.78 8.68 -28.83
CA PRO A 189 28.13 9.98 -28.77
C PRO A 189 27.83 10.52 -30.16
N THR A 190 26.57 10.92 -30.39
CA THR A 190 26.15 11.55 -31.66
C THR A 190 26.27 13.08 -31.61
N ALA A 191 26.56 13.65 -30.44
CA ALA A 191 26.84 15.07 -30.21
C ALA A 191 27.85 15.24 -29.04
N PRO A 192 28.49 16.42 -28.89
CA PRO A 192 29.40 16.70 -27.78
C PRO A 192 28.74 16.64 -26.41
N ASN A 193 27.46 17.03 -26.34
CA ASN A 193 26.65 16.91 -25.14
C ASN A 193 25.81 15.65 -25.27
N GLU A 194 26.11 14.62 -24.51
CA GLU A 194 25.33 13.38 -24.55
C GLU A 194 23.97 13.50 -23.86
N TYR A 195 23.83 14.50 -22.96
CA TYR A 195 22.70 14.68 -22.06
C TYR A 195 21.99 16.00 -22.33
N GLU A 196 20.67 15.98 -22.18
CA GLU A 196 19.80 17.14 -22.18
C GLU A 196 19.14 17.31 -20.80
N SER A 197 18.81 18.56 -20.47
CA SER A 197 18.04 18.92 -19.29
C SER A 197 16.60 18.46 -19.44
N ALA A 198 16.05 17.78 -18.42
CA ALA A 198 14.65 17.35 -18.41
C ALA A 198 13.74 18.34 -17.68
N ASN A 199 13.78 18.35 -16.34
CA ASN A 199 12.82 19.10 -15.52
C ASN A 199 13.31 20.45 -15.00
N ILE A 200 14.62 20.65 -14.88
CA ILE A 200 15.23 21.82 -14.23
C ILE A 200 16.42 22.29 -15.05
N LYS A 201 16.50 23.61 -15.34
CA LYS A 201 17.60 24.20 -16.09
C LYS A 201 18.97 23.85 -15.47
N PRO A 202 20.01 23.51 -16.26
CA PRO A 202 21.32 23.10 -15.72
C PRO A 202 21.97 24.11 -14.77
N GLN A 203 21.78 25.40 -15.02
CA GLN A 203 22.28 26.48 -14.17
C GLN A 203 21.69 26.42 -12.75
N ILE A 204 20.38 26.14 -12.62
CA ILE A 204 19.70 26.03 -11.33
C ILE A 204 20.15 24.76 -10.59
N VAL A 205 20.31 23.65 -11.32
CA VAL A 205 20.88 22.42 -10.77
C VAL A 205 22.28 22.66 -10.20
N SER A 206 23.14 23.39 -10.91
CA SER A 206 24.49 23.75 -10.44
C SER A 206 24.45 24.59 -9.16
N ILE A 207 23.54 25.58 -9.09
CA ILE A 207 23.35 26.40 -7.87
C ILE A 207 22.90 25.51 -6.70
N LEU A 208 21.89 24.66 -6.89
CA LEU A 208 21.38 23.75 -5.85
C LEU A 208 22.47 22.80 -5.32
N GLN A 209 23.33 22.27 -6.19
CA GLN A 209 24.47 21.44 -5.77
C GLN A 209 25.51 22.24 -4.98
N ARG A 210 25.82 23.48 -5.40
CA ARG A 210 26.77 24.37 -4.71
C ARG A 210 26.30 24.77 -3.32
N LEU A 211 25.00 24.97 -3.15
CA LEU A 211 24.35 25.24 -1.85
C LEU A 211 24.16 23.99 -0.98
N ASN A 212 24.59 22.82 -1.47
CA ASN A 212 24.40 21.52 -0.80
C ASN A 212 22.93 21.20 -0.50
N LEU A 213 22.01 21.61 -1.38
CA LEU A 213 20.58 21.32 -1.26
C LEU A 213 20.21 20.00 -1.94
N ILE A 214 20.97 19.57 -2.95
CA ILE A 214 20.73 18.32 -3.68
C ILE A 214 22.02 17.56 -3.94
N THR A 215 21.86 16.26 -4.12
CA THR A 215 22.85 15.37 -4.74
C THR A 215 22.30 14.82 -6.04
N ILE A 216 23.17 14.60 -7.03
CA ILE A 216 22.78 13.96 -8.29
C ILE A 216 23.34 12.54 -8.33
N THR A 217 22.47 11.55 -8.45
CA THR A 217 22.82 10.17 -8.71
C THR A 217 22.65 9.85 -10.19
N ARG A 218 23.45 8.90 -10.70
CA ARG A 218 23.31 8.37 -12.05
C ARG A 218 22.67 6.99 -11.97
N GLU A 219 21.44 6.89 -12.44
CA GLU A 219 20.68 5.64 -12.39
C GLU A 219 20.37 5.13 -13.80
N GLY A 220 20.12 3.82 -13.92
CA GLY A 220 19.86 3.14 -15.19
C GLY A 220 21.01 2.25 -15.67
N THR A 221 20.74 1.45 -16.70
CA THR A 221 21.70 0.45 -17.19
C THR A 221 22.46 0.90 -18.43
N GLY A 222 23.78 0.68 -18.43
CA GLY A 222 24.64 0.87 -19.59
C GLY A 222 24.53 2.25 -20.20
N TYR A 223 24.00 2.31 -21.42
CA TYR A 223 23.92 3.53 -22.21
C TYR A 223 22.73 4.44 -21.88
N HIS A 224 21.84 3.97 -21.01
CA HIS A 224 20.57 4.60 -20.70
C HIS A 224 20.56 5.29 -19.33
N ARG A 225 21.73 5.75 -18.88
CA ARG A 225 21.83 6.43 -17.58
C ARG A 225 21.11 7.77 -17.62
N LYS A 226 20.45 8.11 -16.53
CA LYS A 226 19.78 9.39 -16.28
C LYS A 226 20.34 10.04 -15.01
N GLY A 227 20.35 11.36 -14.96
CA GLY A 227 20.71 12.13 -13.78
C GLY A 227 19.47 12.38 -12.93
N ILE A 228 19.49 11.93 -11.68
CA ILE A 228 18.38 12.07 -10.73
C ILE A 228 18.84 12.97 -9.60
N ALA A 229 18.10 14.04 -9.35
CA ALA A 229 18.31 14.91 -8.21
C ALA A 229 17.52 14.39 -7.00
N VAL A 230 18.23 14.23 -5.89
CA VAL A 230 17.68 13.81 -4.60
C VAL A 230 18.02 14.90 -3.57
N PRO A 231 17.08 15.32 -2.71
CA PRO A 231 17.37 16.33 -1.70
C PRO A 231 18.34 15.80 -0.63
N THR A 232 19.32 16.61 -0.26
CA THR A 232 20.16 16.37 0.94
C THR A 232 19.33 16.56 2.20
N GLU A 233 19.88 16.28 3.39
CA GLU A 233 19.18 16.61 4.65
C GLU A 233 18.80 18.10 4.74
N ARG A 234 19.73 18.99 4.34
CA ARG A 234 19.46 20.43 4.24
C ARG A 234 18.36 20.74 3.23
N GLY A 235 18.44 20.14 2.03
CA GLY A 235 17.42 20.29 1.00
C GLY A 235 16.04 19.81 1.43
N ARG A 236 15.96 18.74 2.23
CA ARG A 236 14.70 18.25 2.80
C ARG A 236 14.11 19.24 3.79
N LYS A 237 14.91 19.87 4.66
CA LYS A 237 14.45 20.92 5.59
C LYS A 237 13.87 22.11 4.83
N VAL A 238 14.59 22.61 3.82
CA VAL A 238 14.13 23.73 2.96
C VAL A 238 12.87 23.34 2.19
N GLY A 239 12.85 22.16 1.57
CA GLY A 239 11.69 21.66 0.83
C GLY A 239 10.45 21.52 1.72
N HIS A 240 10.61 20.91 2.90
CA HIS A 240 9.56 20.78 3.90
C HIS A 240 9.01 22.15 4.32
N GLU A 241 9.88 23.10 4.67
CA GLU A 241 9.48 24.47 5.06
C GLU A 241 8.69 25.17 3.95
N LEU A 242 9.10 25.03 2.67
CA LEU A 242 8.37 25.58 1.53
C LEU A 242 6.98 24.97 1.37
N ILE A 243 6.83 23.65 1.58
CA ILE A 243 5.52 22.99 1.54
C ILE A 243 4.62 23.46 2.68
N LEU A 244 5.15 23.57 3.90
CA LEU A 244 4.35 24.06 5.03
C LEU A 244 3.90 25.51 4.83
N LYS A 245 4.78 26.38 4.33
CA LYS A 245 4.43 27.77 3.96
C LYS A 245 3.33 27.80 2.90
N ALA A 246 3.43 27.00 1.84
CA ALA A 246 2.42 26.92 0.79
C ALA A 246 1.07 26.38 1.30
N ILE A 247 1.08 25.40 2.22
CA ILE A 247 -0.16 24.90 2.86
C ILE A 247 -0.84 26.01 3.68
N GLU A 248 -0.08 26.79 4.45
CA GLU A 248 -0.65 27.87 5.27
C GLU A 248 -1.13 29.04 4.40
N GLU A 249 -0.38 29.42 3.37
CA GLU A 249 -0.75 30.47 2.40
C GLU A 249 -2.06 30.13 1.68
N HIS A 250 -2.22 28.88 1.25
CA HIS A 250 -3.39 28.41 0.48
C HIS A 250 -4.45 27.68 1.32
N LYS A 251 -4.40 27.83 2.65
CA LYS A 251 -5.32 27.17 3.57
C LYS A 251 -6.81 27.40 3.27
N PRO A 252 -7.28 28.62 2.89
CA PRO A 252 -8.67 28.82 2.48
C PRO A 252 -9.06 27.96 1.26
N GLU A 253 -8.19 27.88 0.26
CA GLU A 253 -8.39 27.10 -0.95
C GLU A 253 -8.39 25.60 -0.65
N LEU A 254 -7.46 25.12 0.18
CA LEU A 254 -7.43 23.72 0.62
C LEU A 254 -8.70 23.34 1.40
N ASN A 255 -9.24 24.23 2.24
CA ASN A 255 -10.51 24.00 2.92
C ASN A 255 -11.70 23.94 1.95
N GLU A 256 -11.67 24.73 0.88
CA GLU A 256 -12.66 24.66 -0.18
C GLU A 256 -12.58 23.35 -0.96
N LEU A 257 -11.38 22.79 -1.18
CA LEU A 257 -11.21 21.44 -1.73
C LEU A 257 -11.86 20.38 -0.84
N ILE A 258 -11.66 20.45 0.50
CA ILE A 258 -12.32 19.54 1.45
C ILE A 258 -13.84 19.61 1.30
N ARG A 259 -14.41 20.82 1.25
CA ARG A 259 -15.86 21.03 1.13
C ARG A 259 -16.41 20.49 -0.19
N ARG A 260 -15.67 20.70 -1.29
CA ARG A 260 -16.11 20.34 -2.65
C ARG A 260 -16.05 18.84 -2.92
N TYR A 261 -14.95 18.20 -2.52
CA TYR A 261 -14.75 16.78 -2.75
C TYR A 261 -15.40 15.91 -1.68
N GLY A 262 -15.59 16.43 -0.47
CA GLY A 262 -16.24 15.71 0.63
C GLY A 262 -15.48 14.44 1.01
N ASP A 263 -16.20 13.34 1.15
CA ASP A 263 -15.66 12.02 1.50
C ASP A 263 -14.86 11.36 0.36
N LYS A 264 -15.09 11.74 -0.90
CA LYS A 264 -14.29 11.27 -2.05
C LYS A 264 -12.81 11.57 -1.88
N LEU A 265 -12.48 12.69 -1.23
CA LEU A 265 -11.10 13.11 -1.02
C LEU A 265 -10.29 12.07 -0.23
N TRP A 266 -10.93 11.43 0.75
CA TRP A 266 -10.33 10.34 1.53
C TRP A 266 -9.91 9.18 0.62
N THR A 267 -10.81 8.75 -0.27
CA THR A 267 -10.56 7.68 -1.25
C THR A 267 -9.49 8.08 -2.27
N ILE A 268 -9.52 9.34 -2.73
CA ILE A 268 -8.52 9.87 -3.66
C ILE A 268 -7.12 9.79 -3.07
N LEU A 269 -6.95 10.18 -1.81
CA LEU A 269 -5.65 10.19 -1.14
C LEU A 269 -5.11 8.78 -0.92
N TYR A 270 -5.90 7.87 -0.35
CA TYR A 270 -5.47 6.49 -0.15
C TYR A 270 -5.27 5.74 -1.47
N GLY A 271 -6.09 5.99 -2.49
CA GLY A 271 -5.92 5.42 -3.83
C GLY A 271 -4.73 5.98 -4.61
N SER A 272 -4.21 7.14 -4.20
CA SER A 272 -3.01 7.74 -4.77
C SER A 272 -1.78 7.56 -3.89
N LEU A 273 -1.87 6.83 -2.78
CA LEU A 273 -0.71 6.56 -1.96
C LEU A 273 0.19 5.56 -2.70
N TRP A 274 1.50 5.74 -2.60
CA TRP A 274 2.51 4.82 -3.13
C TRP A 274 3.62 4.65 -2.11
N TYR A 275 4.17 3.45 -2.02
CA TYR A 275 5.34 3.18 -1.21
C TYR A 275 6.58 3.10 -2.10
N ASN A 276 7.50 4.05 -1.92
CA ASN A 276 8.80 4.09 -2.57
C ASN A 276 9.88 4.00 -1.47
N PRO A 277 10.34 2.79 -1.12
CA PRO A 277 11.13 2.59 0.08
C PRO A 277 12.31 3.57 0.19
N PRO A 278 12.50 4.25 1.34
CA PRO A 278 11.82 4.02 2.62
C PRO A 278 10.62 4.96 2.90
N ILE A 279 10.11 5.70 1.91
CA ILE A 279 9.11 6.75 2.11
C ILE A 279 7.79 6.46 1.39
N TYR A 280 6.69 7.01 1.93
CA TYR A 280 5.42 7.10 1.21
C TYR A 280 5.37 8.40 0.41
N VAL A 281 4.81 8.32 -0.78
CA VAL A 281 4.53 9.46 -1.64
C VAL A 281 3.08 9.41 -2.11
N VAL A 282 2.50 10.56 -2.41
CA VAL A 282 1.20 10.63 -3.07
C VAL A 282 1.45 10.75 -4.56
N GLU A 283 1.12 9.71 -5.32
CA GLU A 283 1.35 9.63 -6.76
C GLU A 283 0.12 9.11 -7.52
N TYR A 284 -0.21 9.76 -8.64
CA TYR A 284 -1.30 9.34 -9.51
C TYR A 284 -0.92 9.39 -10.99
N VAL A 285 -1.20 8.30 -11.72
CA VAL A 285 -0.86 8.16 -13.13
C VAL A 285 -1.87 8.91 -14.00
N ILE A 286 -1.40 9.96 -14.66
CA ILE A 286 -2.18 10.79 -15.58
C ILE A 286 -2.47 10.00 -16.85
N ALA A 287 -1.40 9.48 -17.46
CA ALA A 287 -1.44 8.74 -18.71
C ALA A 287 -0.23 7.81 -18.82
N GLU A 288 -0.43 6.68 -19.51
CA GLU A 288 0.69 5.89 -20.02
C GLU A 288 1.31 6.64 -21.20
N GLU A 289 2.62 6.85 -21.17
CA GLU A 289 3.34 7.37 -22.32
C GLU A 289 3.39 6.28 -23.40
N ASP A 290 3.20 6.69 -24.66
CA ASP A 290 3.17 5.77 -25.79
C ASP A 290 4.58 5.20 -25.98
N SER A 291 4.85 4.08 -25.30
CA SER A 291 6.13 3.39 -25.46
C SER A 291 6.28 2.98 -26.92
N ILE A 292 7.33 3.52 -27.55
CA ILE A 292 7.79 3.20 -28.91
C ILE A 292 8.09 1.69 -29.04
N PHE A 293 8.25 0.99 -27.91
CA PHE A 293 8.52 -0.44 -27.81
C PHE A 293 7.29 -1.31 -27.50
N LYS A 294 6.07 -0.77 -27.34
CA LYS A 294 4.87 -1.63 -27.26
C LYS A 294 4.69 -2.29 -28.63
N PRO A 295 4.87 -3.63 -28.77
CA PRO A 295 4.76 -4.29 -30.05
C PRO A 295 3.40 -3.96 -30.67
N LYS A 296 3.33 -3.65 -31.97
CA LYS A 296 2.05 -3.42 -32.68
C LYS A 296 1.04 -4.56 -32.43
N ALA A 297 1.51 -5.78 -32.19
CA ALA A 297 0.70 -6.93 -31.81
C ALA A 297 -0.02 -6.76 -30.46
N ALA A 298 0.61 -6.14 -29.44
CA ALA A 298 -0.01 -5.86 -28.14
C ALA A 298 -1.05 -4.71 -28.20
N ARG A 299 -0.99 -3.88 -29.25
CA ARG A 299 -2.00 -2.82 -29.50
C ARG A 299 -3.31 -3.38 -30.08
N ASN A 300 -3.28 -4.60 -30.62
CA ASN A 300 -4.37 -5.23 -31.37
C ASN A 300 -5.03 -6.42 -30.65
N LEU A 301 -4.63 -6.73 -29.41
CA LEU A 301 -5.36 -7.69 -28.58
C LEU A 301 -6.73 -7.06 -28.22
N PRO A 302 -7.82 -7.85 -28.17
CA PRO A 302 -9.06 -7.35 -27.57
C PRO A 302 -8.72 -6.91 -26.16
N ARG A 303 -8.78 -5.59 -25.91
CA ARG A 303 -8.64 -5.06 -24.55
C ARG A 303 -9.82 -5.63 -23.76
N ASP A 304 -9.58 -6.17 -22.56
CA ASP A 304 -10.69 -6.47 -21.67
C ASP A 304 -11.47 -5.15 -21.42
N ASP A 305 -12.71 -5.28 -20.94
CA ASP A 305 -13.52 -4.12 -20.58
C ASP A 305 -12.75 -3.17 -19.65
N PRO A 306 -12.82 -1.83 -19.82
CA PRO A 306 -12.02 -0.89 -19.03
C PRO A 306 -12.09 -1.11 -17.51
N ILE A 307 -13.24 -1.55 -16.99
CA ILE A 307 -13.39 -1.81 -15.55
C ILE A 307 -12.72 -3.11 -15.10
N ILE A 308 -12.71 -4.15 -15.96
CA ILE A 308 -11.98 -5.39 -15.72
C ILE A 308 -10.48 -5.12 -15.80
N GLU A 309 -10.02 -4.38 -16.81
CA GLU A 309 -8.62 -3.97 -16.94
C GLU A 309 -8.16 -3.17 -15.72
N ALA A 310 -8.97 -2.21 -15.25
CA ALA A 310 -8.65 -1.44 -14.06
C ALA A 310 -8.50 -2.35 -12.83
N ALA A 311 -9.46 -3.25 -12.59
CA ALA A 311 -9.38 -4.21 -11.49
C ALA A 311 -8.12 -5.10 -11.61
N LYS A 312 -7.85 -5.68 -12.78
CA LYS A 312 -6.66 -6.53 -13.02
C LYS A 312 -5.34 -5.78 -12.90
N ARG A 313 -5.30 -4.47 -13.16
CA ARG A 313 -4.10 -3.63 -13.05
C ARG A 313 -3.92 -3.00 -11.68
N THR A 314 -4.97 -2.99 -10.85
CA THR A 314 -4.89 -2.49 -9.48
C THR A 314 -3.87 -3.33 -8.70
N ARG A 315 -2.91 -2.66 -8.04
CA ARG A 315 -1.87 -3.28 -7.23
C ARG A 315 -1.98 -2.78 -5.80
N LEU A 316 -1.58 -3.62 -4.85
CA LEU A 316 -1.35 -3.21 -3.47
C LEU A 316 -0.11 -2.31 -3.39
N LEU A 317 -0.10 -1.36 -2.45
CA LEU A 317 0.97 -0.37 -2.27
C LEU A 317 2.37 -1.02 -2.29
N GLY A 318 3.27 -0.45 -3.08
CA GLY A 318 4.68 -0.85 -3.12
C GLY A 318 4.97 -2.16 -3.87
N ARG A 319 3.98 -2.76 -4.54
CA ARG A 319 4.16 -4.05 -5.23
C ARG A 319 4.16 -3.91 -6.75
N TYR A 320 5.29 -4.29 -7.34
CA TYR A 320 5.42 -4.39 -8.80
C TYR A 320 4.74 -5.66 -9.36
N ASN A 321 4.44 -6.65 -8.50
CA ASN A 321 3.81 -7.91 -8.89
C ASN A 321 2.62 -8.24 -7.96
N VAL A 322 1.52 -8.75 -8.53
CA VAL A 322 0.34 -9.21 -7.80
C VAL A 322 0.66 -10.37 -6.85
N TYR A 323 1.72 -11.12 -7.15
CA TYR A 323 2.17 -12.30 -6.40
C TYR A 323 3.29 -12.01 -5.41
N ASP A 324 3.75 -10.76 -5.31
CA ASP A 324 4.73 -10.37 -4.29
C ASP A 324 3.95 -10.07 -3.01
N LEU A 325 3.92 -11.03 -2.08
CA LEU A 325 3.00 -11.02 -0.93
C LEU A 325 3.67 -10.77 0.42
N GLU A 326 4.98 -10.54 0.46
CA GLU A 326 5.69 -10.17 1.68
C GLU A 326 5.14 -8.84 2.20
N TYR A 327 4.62 -8.87 3.42
CA TYR A 327 3.95 -7.75 4.06
C TYR A 327 5.00 -6.77 4.56
N MET A 328 4.95 -5.52 4.09
CA MET A 328 5.62 -4.44 4.79
C MET A 328 4.62 -3.86 5.80
N PRO A 329 4.93 -3.88 7.10
CA PRO A 329 4.12 -3.17 8.08
C PRO A 329 4.06 -1.71 7.64
N LEU A 330 2.84 -1.27 7.29
CA LEU A 330 2.58 0.15 7.07
C LEU A 330 3.01 0.83 8.37
N GLN A 331 3.97 1.76 8.30
CA GLN A 331 4.36 2.55 9.46
C GLN A 331 3.10 3.20 10.07
N ASP A 332 3.07 3.31 11.39
CA ASP A 332 1.89 3.57 12.23
C ASP A 332 1.02 4.77 11.78
N GLU A 333 1.58 5.70 11.00
CA GLU A 333 0.92 6.92 10.51
C GLU A 333 -0.04 6.71 9.32
N VAL A 334 0.03 5.59 8.58
CA VAL A 334 -0.74 5.40 7.33
C VAL A 334 -1.52 4.06 7.28
N ALA A 335 -1.67 3.39 8.42
CA ALA A 335 -2.22 2.04 8.52
C ALA A 335 -3.72 1.97 8.15
N GLN A 336 -4.01 1.68 6.87
CA GLN A 336 -5.31 1.16 6.41
C GLN A 336 -5.16 -0.29 5.97
N PRO A 337 -6.20 -1.13 6.14
CA PRO A 337 -6.12 -2.51 5.70
C PRO A 337 -5.89 -2.61 4.18
N PRO A 338 -5.12 -3.62 3.71
CA PRO A 338 -4.81 -3.81 2.30
C PRO A 338 -6.01 -3.77 1.36
N VAL A 339 -7.15 -4.33 1.80
CA VAL A 339 -8.43 -4.33 1.07
C VAL A 339 -8.93 -2.91 0.78
N ILE A 340 -8.77 -1.98 1.72
CA ILE A 340 -9.19 -0.58 1.58
C ILE A 340 -8.28 0.14 0.60
N LEU A 341 -6.96 -0.03 0.74
CA LEU A 341 -5.97 0.56 -0.17
C LEU A 341 -6.17 0.10 -1.61
N LEU A 342 -6.34 -1.21 -1.82
CA LEU A 342 -6.60 -1.78 -3.13
C LEU A 342 -7.92 -1.25 -3.72
N PHE A 343 -8.98 -1.18 -2.91
CA PHE A 343 -10.26 -0.70 -3.37
C PHE A 343 -10.24 0.80 -3.69
N SER A 344 -9.62 1.63 -2.85
CA SER A 344 -9.41 3.05 -3.12
C SER A 344 -8.63 3.26 -4.41
N ARG A 345 -7.60 2.44 -4.67
CA ARG A 345 -6.86 2.48 -5.94
C ARG A 345 -7.75 2.16 -7.14
N PHE A 346 -8.56 1.12 -7.05
CA PHE A 346 -9.53 0.77 -8.09
C PHE A 346 -10.52 1.92 -8.35
N LEU A 347 -11.02 2.58 -7.30
CA LEU A 347 -11.96 3.69 -7.44
C LEU A 347 -11.33 4.90 -8.13
N VAL A 348 -10.09 5.28 -7.79
CA VAL A 348 -9.40 6.41 -8.47
C VAL A 348 -9.07 6.10 -9.93
N ASP A 349 -8.82 4.84 -10.27
CA ASP A 349 -8.60 4.43 -11.66
C ASP A 349 -9.91 4.26 -12.47
N THR A 350 -11.08 4.32 -11.80
CA THR A 350 -12.40 4.13 -12.41
C THR A 350 -13.37 5.28 -12.12
N ALA A 351 -14.24 5.13 -11.10
CA ALA A 351 -15.34 6.06 -10.79
C ALA A 351 -14.87 7.47 -10.44
N LEU A 352 -13.71 7.59 -9.79
CA LEU A 352 -13.16 8.84 -9.28
C LEU A 352 -12.02 9.39 -10.14
N ARG A 353 -11.78 8.86 -11.35
CA ARG A 353 -10.65 9.24 -12.21
C ARG A 353 -10.60 10.74 -12.51
N GLU A 354 -11.71 11.31 -12.96
CA GLU A 354 -11.78 12.73 -13.30
C GLU A 354 -11.68 13.63 -12.07
N ASP A 355 -12.29 13.21 -10.96
CA ASP A 355 -12.21 13.91 -9.68
C ASP A 355 -10.76 13.94 -9.18
N THR A 356 -10.05 12.80 -9.28
CA THR A 356 -8.63 12.65 -8.93
C THR A 356 -7.75 13.55 -9.79
N LEU A 357 -7.89 13.50 -11.11
CA LEU A 357 -7.15 14.35 -12.04
C LEU A 357 -7.40 15.84 -11.79
N ARG A 358 -8.62 16.22 -11.44
CA ARG A 358 -8.96 17.61 -11.11
C ARG A 358 -8.32 18.02 -9.79
N PHE A 359 -8.35 17.14 -8.78
CA PHE A 359 -7.78 17.41 -7.45
C PHE A 359 -6.28 17.70 -7.54
N PHE A 360 -5.51 16.85 -8.24
CA PHE A 360 -4.07 17.10 -8.40
C PHE A 360 -3.76 18.33 -9.24
N ARG A 361 -4.57 18.65 -10.26
CA ARG A 361 -4.44 19.91 -11.02
C ARG A 361 -4.62 21.14 -10.13
N GLU A 362 -5.55 21.07 -9.19
CA GLU A 362 -5.77 22.16 -8.24
C GLU A 362 -4.61 22.28 -7.25
N LEU A 363 -4.09 21.16 -6.74
CA LEU A 363 -2.87 21.17 -5.91
C LEU A 363 -1.64 21.73 -6.65
N GLU A 364 -1.49 21.42 -7.94
CA GLU A 364 -0.40 21.93 -8.77
C GLU A 364 -0.43 23.46 -8.86
N GLN A 365 -1.63 24.07 -8.96
CA GLN A 365 -1.80 25.53 -9.00
C GLN A 365 -1.31 26.23 -7.72
N TYR A 366 -1.35 25.52 -6.58
CA TYR A 366 -0.90 26.01 -5.28
C TYR A 366 0.56 25.65 -4.97
N GLY A 367 1.28 25.05 -5.92
CA GLY A 367 2.63 24.56 -5.67
C GLY A 367 2.68 23.39 -4.67
N LEU A 368 1.60 22.63 -4.55
CA LEU A 368 1.49 21.48 -3.63
C LEU A 368 1.46 20.13 -4.37
N ALA A 369 1.50 20.16 -5.69
CA ALA A 369 1.77 19.00 -6.54
C ALA A 369 2.65 19.40 -7.73
N ILE A 370 3.19 18.39 -8.42
CA ILE A 370 3.92 18.56 -9.68
C ILE A 370 3.50 17.49 -10.68
N VAL A 371 3.62 17.80 -11.97
CA VAL A 371 3.71 16.77 -13.00
C VAL A 371 5.16 16.31 -13.14
N ASP A 372 5.36 15.00 -13.10
CA ASP A 372 6.63 14.32 -13.33
C ASP A 372 6.50 13.26 -14.44
N THR A 373 7.62 12.78 -14.93
CA THR A 373 7.70 11.66 -15.88
C THR A 373 8.48 10.53 -15.27
N GLU A 374 7.84 9.37 -15.14
CA GLU A 374 8.49 8.14 -14.71
C GLU A 374 9.20 7.49 -15.89
N TYR A 375 10.41 7.02 -15.67
CA TYR A 375 11.27 6.41 -16.69
C TYR A 375 11.67 5.00 -16.30
N ASP A 376 11.69 4.08 -17.27
CA ASP A 376 12.22 2.75 -17.05
C ASP A 376 13.74 2.75 -16.82
N SER A 377 14.31 1.56 -16.57
CA SER A 377 15.75 1.35 -16.40
C SER A 377 16.57 1.66 -17.67
N LYS A 378 15.90 1.82 -18.81
CA LYS A 378 16.45 2.21 -20.11
C LYS A 378 16.19 3.70 -20.42
N GLY A 379 15.74 4.49 -19.45
CA GLY A 379 15.51 5.92 -19.65
C GLY A 379 14.37 6.22 -20.63
N THR A 380 13.52 5.24 -20.92
CA THR A 380 12.32 5.41 -21.74
C THR A 380 11.18 5.90 -20.85
N PRO A 381 10.47 6.98 -21.23
CA PRO A 381 9.32 7.43 -20.45
C PRO A 381 8.22 6.35 -20.44
N LEU A 382 7.73 6.05 -19.25
CA LEU A 382 6.67 5.06 -18.99
C LEU A 382 5.33 5.73 -18.73
N TYR A 383 5.32 6.70 -17.82
CA TYR A 383 4.10 7.32 -17.32
C TYR A 383 4.33 8.81 -17.08
N ARG A 384 3.30 9.61 -17.34
CA ARG A 384 3.17 10.94 -16.73
C ARG A 384 2.38 10.80 -15.45
N VAL A 385 2.89 11.38 -14.38
CA VAL A 385 2.33 11.22 -13.04
C VAL A 385 2.18 12.57 -12.37
N TYR A 386 1.16 12.70 -11.53
CA TYR A 386 1.11 13.71 -10.50
C TYR A 386 1.82 13.19 -9.26
N LYS A 387 2.65 14.01 -8.64
CA LYS A 387 3.25 13.75 -7.32
C LYS A 387 2.88 14.88 -6.35
N ALA A 388 2.58 14.54 -5.11
CA ALA A 388 2.34 15.45 -4.01
C ALA A 388 3.08 14.95 -2.75
N PRO A 389 3.51 15.87 -1.87
CA PRO A 389 4.28 15.51 -0.68
C PRO A 389 3.35 14.94 0.41
N LEU A 390 3.90 14.14 1.34
CA LEU A 390 3.12 13.42 2.36
C LEU A 390 2.35 14.36 3.30
N GLU A 391 2.83 15.58 3.48
CA GLU A 391 2.19 16.65 4.27
C GLU A 391 0.80 16.98 3.73
N ILE A 392 0.58 16.86 2.41
CA ILE A 392 -0.74 17.03 1.80
C ILE A 392 -1.67 15.89 2.18
N PHE A 393 -1.16 14.65 2.18
CA PHE A 393 -1.91 13.51 2.67
C PHE A 393 -2.33 13.71 4.13
N GLN A 394 -1.38 14.05 5.00
CA GLN A 394 -1.62 14.29 6.42
C GLN A 394 -2.62 15.45 6.66
N TYR A 395 -2.49 16.55 5.91
CA TYR A 395 -3.38 17.69 5.99
C TYR A 395 -4.84 17.30 5.74
N PHE A 396 -5.11 16.57 4.66
CA PHE A 396 -6.47 16.23 4.28
C PHE A 396 -7.04 15.03 5.03
N ILE A 397 -6.24 14.00 5.30
CA ILE A 397 -6.76 12.77 5.92
C ILE A 397 -7.24 13.00 7.36
N THR A 398 -6.62 13.94 8.07
CA THR A 398 -7.04 14.39 9.40
C THR A 398 -8.33 15.22 9.41
N ARG A 399 -8.79 15.68 8.23
CA ARG A 399 -9.97 16.55 8.05
C ARG A 399 -11.08 15.90 7.23
N THR A 400 -10.86 14.66 6.78
CA THR A 400 -11.80 13.90 5.97
C THR A 400 -12.09 12.56 6.64
N LYS A 401 -13.10 11.84 6.17
CA LYS A 401 -13.46 10.52 6.67
C LYS A 401 -13.75 9.60 5.50
N ALA A 402 -13.55 8.31 5.73
CA ALA A 402 -13.94 7.28 4.77
C ALA A 402 -15.43 7.40 4.40
N PRO A 403 -15.80 7.19 3.13
CA PRO A 403 -17.20 7.11 2.73
C PRO A 403 -17.95 6.01 3.50
N GLY A 404 -19.20 6.27 3.87
CA GLY A 404 -19.99 5.37 4.72
C GLY A 404 -20.06 3.89 4.28
N PRO A 405 -20.26 3.56 2.98
CA PRO A 405 -20.36 2.17 2.55
C PRO A 405 -19.01 1.55 2.09
N LEU A 406 -17.88 2.21 2.37
CA LEU A 406 -16.57 1.82 1.84
C LEU A 406 -16.21 0.38 2.20
N GLY A 407 -16.31 -0.01 3.49
CA GLY A 407 -15.94 -1.35 3.95
C GLY A 407 -16.74 -2.46 3.27
N TYR A 408 -18.06 -2.28 3.13
CA TYR A 408 -18.96 -3.24 2.47
C TYR A 408 -18.58 -3.47 1.00
N TYR A 409 -18.39 -2.39 0.24
CA TYR A 409 -18.05 -2.50 -1.17
C TYR A 409 -16.60 -2.95 -1.40
N ALA A 410 -15.68 -2.60 -0.50
CA ALA A 410 -14.29 -3.07 -0.53
C ALA A 410 -14.23 -4.60 -0.43
N GLN A 411 -14.96 -5.21 0.52
CA GLN A 411 -15.01 -6.68 0.65
C GLN A 411 -15.53 -7.37 -0.60
N ARG A 412 -16.60 -6.84 -1.20
CA ARG A 412 -17.16 -7.40 -2.45
C ARG A 412 -16.20 -7.25 -3.61
N PHE A 413 -15.60 -6.07 -3.76
CA PHE A 413 -14.61 -5.81 -4.79
C PHE A 413 -13.45 -6.80 -4.73
N VAL A 414 -12.86 -7.02 -3.55
CA VAL A 414 -11.69 -7.90 -3.45
C VAL A 414 -12.01 -9.36 -3.71
N ALA A 415 -13.23 -9.82 -3.41
CA ALA A 415 -13.66 -11.16 -3.81
C ALA A 415 -13.63 -11.33 -5.34
N PHE A 416 -14.16 -10.35 -6.09
CA PHE A 416 -14.10 -10.37 -7.56
C PHE A 416 -12.68 -10.17 -8.09
N TYR A 417 -11.86 -9.35 -7.43
CA TYR A 417 -10.44 -9.20 -7.75
C TYR A 417 -9.69 -10.54 -7.63
N VAL A 418 -9.90 -11.28 -6.55
CA VAL A 418 -9.28 -12.61 -6.37
C VAL A 418 -9.74 -13.57 -7.46
N LEU A 419 -11.05 -13.62 -7.75
CA LEU A 419 -11.56 -14.48 -8.82
C LEU A 419 -10.91 -14.15 -10.18
N LEU A 420 -10.78 -12.86 -10.52
CA LEU A 420 -10.16 -12.40 -11.78
C LEU A 420 -8.68 -12.79 -11.91
N ASN A 421 -7.92 -12.74 -10.83
CA ASN A 421 -6.49 -13.05 -10.86
C ASN A 421 -6.24 -14.57 -10.81
N VAL A 422 -7.00 -15.30 -10.00
CA VAL A 422 -6.83 -16.76 -9.84
C VAL A 422 -7.24 -17.51 -11.10
N GLN A 423 -8.25 -17.05 -11.84
CA GLN A 423 -8.70 -17.73 -13.06
C GLN A 423 -7.65 -17.78 -14.18
N GLU A 424 -6.68 -16.85 -14.19
CA GLU A 424 -5.64 -16.80 -15.23
C GLU A 424 -4.56 -17.87 -15.01
N ILE A 425 -4.58 -18.55 -13.86
CA ILE A 425 -3.59 -19.54 -13.46
C ILE A 425 -4.06 -20.93 -13.89
N VAL A 426 -3.41 -21.48 -14.92
CA VAL A 426 -3.74 -22.80 -15.47
C VAL A 426 -3.37 -23.95 -14.52
N HIS A 427 -2.29 -23.82 -13.75
CA HIS A 427 -1.80 -24.89 -12.87
C HIS A 427 -2.60 -24.94 -11.55
N PRO A 428 -3.32 -26.04 -11.25
CA PRO A 428 -4.26 -26.09 -10.11
C PRO A 428 -3.65 -25.79 -8.75
N GLU A 429 -2.48 -26.34 -8.44
CA GLU A 429 -1.81 -26.14 -7.15
C GLU A 429 -1.34 -24.69 -7.00
N THR A 430 -0.90 -24.06 -8.09
CA THR A 430 -0.49 -22.66 -8.10
C THR A 430 -1.69 -21.75 -7.92
N ALA A 431 -2.81 -22.05 -8.59
CA ALA A 431 -4.06 -21.31 -8.45
C ALA A 431 -4.60 -21.38 -7.01
N ARG A 432 -4.53 -22.57 -6.38
CA ARG A 432 -4.86 -22.76 -4.97
C ARG A 432 -3.98 -21.89 -4.07
N LYS A 433 -2.65 -22.01 -4.22
CA LYS A 433 -1.70 -21.27 -3.40
C LYS A 433 -1.96 -19.76 -3.47
N VAL A 434 -2.08 -19.20 -4.68
CA VAL A 434 -2.37 -17.78 -4.87
C VAL A 434 -3.73 -17.38 -4.28
N TYR A 435 -4.75 -18.22 -4.45
CA TYR A 435 -6.06 -17.97 -3.87
C TYR A 435 -6.01 -17.87 -2.34
N ASP A 436 -5.42 -18.87 -1.67
CA ASP A 436 -5.34 -18.92 -0.21
C ASP A 436 -4.52 -17.73 0.33
N GLU A 437 -3.43 -17.41 -0.36
CA GLU A 437 -2.57 -16.27 -0.09
C GLU A 437 -3.31 -14.92 -0.21
N MET A 438 -4.07 -14.71 -1.29
CA MET A 438 -4.83 -13.48 -1.52
C MET A 438 -6.01 -13.33 -0.55
N VAL A 439 -6.75 -14.41 -0.31
CA VAL A 439 -7.88 -14.42 0.64
C VAL A 439 -7.37 -14.10 2.05
N ARG A 440 -6.20 -14.63 2.42
CA ARG A 440 -5.51 -14.26 3.66
C ARG A 440 -5.17 -12.78 3.67
N LEU A 441 -4.36 -12.32 2.72
CA LEU A 441 -3.84 -10.96 2.67
C LEU A 441 -4.91 -9.86 2.61
N LEU A 442 -6.03 -10.14 1.96
CA LEU A 442 -7.12 -9.18 1.78
C LEU A 442 -8.21 -9.32 2.84
N GLU A 443 -7.96 -10.11 3.90
CA GLU A 443 -8.90 -10.40 5.00
C GLU A 443 -10.28 -10.83 4.51
N ILE A 444 -10.35 -11.61 3.42
CA ILE A 444 -11.63 -12.01 2.81
C ILE A 444 -12.24 -13.15 3.65
N PRO A 445 -13.46 -13.00 4.16
CA PRO A 445 -14.13 -14.10 4.87
C PRO A 445 -14.44 -15.25 3.91
N ASP A 446 -14.10 -16.50 4.29
CA ASP A 446 -14.37 -17.70 3.48
C ASP A 446 -15.83 -17.81 3.05
N LYS A 447 -16.75 -17.40 3.95
CA LYS A 447 -18.18 -17.39 3.70
C LYS A 447 -18.57 -16.53 2.50
N LEU A 448 -17.94 -15.37 2.34
CA LEU A 448 -18.20 -14.45 1.23
C LEU A 448 -17.80 -15.08 -0.11
N MET A 449 -16.62 -15.69 -0.18
CA MET A 449 -16.16 -16.39 -1.39
C MET A 449 -17.08 -17.56 -1.75
N ALA A 450 -17.50 -18.34 -0.75
CA ALA A 450 -18.41 -19.46 -0.94
C ALA A 450 -19.79 -19.00 -1.45
N GLU A 451 -20.33 -17.91 -0.93
CA GLU A 451 -21.62 -17.34 -1.35
C GLU A 451 -21.57 -16.85 -2.81
N ILE A 452 -20.53 -16.10 -3.19
CA ILE A 452 -20.35 -15.59 -4.56
C ILE A 452 -20.23 -16.76 -5.56
N LEU A 453 -19.37 -17.74 -5.27
CA LEU A 453 -19.20 -18.90 -6.15
C LEU A 453 -20.46 -19.80 -6.19
N ALA A 454 -21.26 -19.83 -5.13
CA ALA A 454 -22.54 -20.54 -5.14
C ALA A 454 -23.58 -19.87 -6.05
N ASP A 455 -23.69 -18.54 -6.04
CA ASP A 455 -24.56 -17.81 -6.98
C ASP A 455 -24.10 -18.00 -8.44
N MET A 456 -22.79 -17.86 -8.71
CA MET A 456 -22.23 -18.13 -10.04
C MET A 456 -22.47 -19.57 -10.49
N ASN A 457 -22.34 -20.55 -9.58
CA ASN A 457 -22.63 -21.95 -9.88
C ASN A 457 -24.10 -22.20 -10.20
N HIS A 458 -25.03 -21.59 -9.45
CA HIS A 458 -26.46 -21.69 -9.73
C HIS A 458 -26.82 -21.16 -11.13
N ARG A 459 -26.07 -20.16 -11.60
CA ARG A 459 -26.21 -19.58 -12.95
C ARG A 459 -25.49 -20.39 -14.04
N GLY A 460 -24.75 -21.45 -13.69
CA GLY A 460 -23.97 -22.26 -14.61
C GLY A 460 -22.68 -21.59 -15.11
N ILE A 461 -22.11 -20.67 -14.33
CA ILE A 461 -20.92 -19.89 -14.72
C ILE A 461 -19.64 -20.56 -14.20
N THR A 462 -19.65 -21.03 -12.96
CA THR A 462 -18.50 -21.66 -12.29
C THR A 462 -18.91 -22.94 -11.57
N SER A 463 -17.95 -23.71 -11.04
CA SER A 463 -18.19 -24.63 -9.93
C SER A 463 -18.45 -23.87 -8.63
N ARG A 464 -18.91 -24.60 -7.59
CA ARG A 464 -18.83 -24.11 -6.20
C ARG A 464 -17.36 -24.03 -5.75
N LEU A 465 -17.13 -23.40 -4.59
CA LEU A 465 -15.82 -23.43 -3.91
C LEU A 465 -15.42 -24.89 -3.62
N ILE A 466 -14.25 -25.27 -4.11
CA ILE A 466 -13.66 -26.59 -3.92
C ILE A 466 -12.76 -26.52 -2.68
N THR A 467 -12.99 -27.38 -1.69
CA THR A 467 -12.22 -27.42 -0.44
C THR A 467 -11.00 -28.35 -0.47
N ASP A 468 -10.87 -29.15 -1.53
CA ASP A 468 -9.75 -30.07 -1.75
C ASP A 468 -8.47 -29.29 -2.08
N PRO A 469 -7.43 -29.32 -1.22
CA PRO A 469 -6.23 -28.51 -1.38
C PRO A 469 -5.39 -28.91 -2.61
N THR A 470 -5.61 -30.11 -3.16
CA THR A 470 -4.89 -30.59 -4.37
C THR A 470 -5.49 -30.08 -5.68
N LYS A 471 -6.62 -29.36 -5.61
CA LYS A 471 -7.35 -28.86 -6.77
C LYS A 471 -7.40 -27.35 -6.79
N ALA A 472 -7.67 -26.80 -7.97
CA ALA A 472 -8.01 -25.41 -8.13
C ALA A 472 -9.21 -25.04 -7.23
N PRO A 473 -9.27 -23.80 -6.70
CA PRO A 473 -10.33 -23.37 -5.78
C PRO A 473 -11.72 -23.35 -6.43
N PHE A 474 -11.79 -23.16 -7.74
CA PHE A 474 -13.01 -23.22 -8.54
C PHE A 474 -12.67 -23.53 -10.00
N ILE A 475 -13.68 -23.88 -10.79
CA ILE A 475 -13.58 -24.14 -12.23
C ILE A 475 -14.52 -23.20 -12.96
N ILE A 476 -14.06 -22.57 -14.04
CA ILE A 476 -14.91 -21.77 -14.93
C ILE A 476 -15.59 -22.70 -15.94
N LEU A 477 -16.92 -22.65 -15.99
CA LEU A 477 -17.75 -23.41 -16.93
C LEU A 477 -18.09 -22.60 -18.19
N ASP A 478 -18.22 -21.27 -18.04
CA ASP A 478 -18.50 -20.32 -19.13
C ASP A 478 -17.70 -19.03 -18.91
N GLU A 479 -16.59 -18.87 -19.65
CA GLU A 479 -15.68 -17.73 -19.52
C GLU A 479 -16.34 -16.40 -19.90
N LYS A 480 -17.22 -16.39 -20.91
CA LYS A 480 -17.89 -15.17 -21.35
C LYS A 480 -18.85 -14.68 -20.27
N ARG A 481 -19.71 -15.58 -19.76
CA ARG A 481 -20.66 -15.23 -18.69
C ARG A 481 -19.95 -14.89 -17.39
N PHE A 482 -18.78 -15.48 -17.12
CA PHE A 482 -17.94 -15.13 -15.98
C PHE A 482 -17.45 -13.68 -16.09
N LYS A 483 -16.86 -13.29 -17.22
CA LYS A 483 -16.42 -11.91 -17.46
C LYS A 483 -17.59 -10.92 -17.40
N ASP A 484 -18.73 -11.25 -18.01
CA ASP A 484 -19.92 -10.40 -18.01
C ASP A 484 -20.49 -10.20 -16.59
N TYR A 485 -20.51 -11.25 -15.77
CA TYR A 485 -20.96 -11.18 -14.38
C TYR A 485 -20.04 -10.29 -13.55
N ILE A 486 -18.73 -10.51 -13.62
CA ILE A 486 -17.76 -9.70 -12.86
C ILE A 486 -17.79 -8.24 -13.31
N LYS A 487 -17.87 -7.99 -14.62
CA LYS A 487 -18.03 -6.63 -15.16
C LYS A 487 -19.25 -5.93 -14.55
N TYR A 488 -20.40 -6.60 -14.55
CA TYR A 488 -21.64 -6.05 -13.99
C TYR A 488 -21.45 -5.68 -12.52
N GLU A 489 -20.94 -6.60 -11.70
CA GLU A 489 -20.72 -6.37 -10.28
C GLU A 489 -19.73 -5.24 -10.00
N LEU A 490 -18.58 -5.23 -10.69
CA LEU A 490 -17.60 -4.15 -10.56
C LEU A 490 -18.18 -2.79 -10.97
N THR A 491 -19.02 -2.75 -12.00
CA THR A 491 -19.66 -1.51 -12.47
C THR A 491 -20.63 -0.99 -11.43
N THR A 492 -21.48 -1.87 -10.89
CA THR A 492 -22.40 -1.52 -9.80
C THR A 492 -21.66 -1.03 -8.56
N ILE A 493 -20.55 -1.67 -8.18
CA ILE A 493 -19.70 -1.22 -7.08
C ILE A 493 -19.17 0.20 -7.34
N ALA A 494 -18.58 0.43 -8.53
CA ALA A 494 -17.99 1.72 -8.89
C ALA A 494 -19.03 2.85 -8.94
N GLU A 495 -20.24 2.57 -9.41
CA GLU A 495 -21.33 3.55 -9.51
C GLU A 495 -21.80 4.09 -8.15
N HIS A 496 -21.62 3.34 -7.06
CA HIS A 496 -21.95 3.82 -5.72
C HIS A 496 -21.05 4.95 -5.21
N PHE A 497 -19.92 5.21 -5.88
CA PHE A 497 -18.93 6.22 -5.47
C PHE A 497 -18.81 7.38 -6.47
N LYS A 498 -19.63 7.41 -7.52
CA LYS A 498 -19.76 8.57 -8.41
C LYS A 498 -20.60 9.66 -7.75
#